data_AF-A0A6I1MLV4-F1
#
_entry.id   AF-A0A6I1MLV4-F1
#
_cell.length_a   1.000
_cell.length_b   1.000
_cell.length_c   1.000
_cell.angle_alpha   90.00
_cell.angle_beta   90.00
_cell.angle_gamma   90.00
#
_symmetry.space_group_name_H-M   'P 1'
#
loop_
_entity.id
_entity.type
_entity.pdbx_description
1 polymer ?
#
loop_
_entity_poly.entity_id
_entity_poly.type
_entity_poly.pdbx_seq_one_letter_code
_entity_poly.pdbx_strand_id
1 'polypeptide(L)'
;MDFNNNYKKLIFNTHSELLDKFYAHKDKQDRLHGRSLNIHKLLHTNIERCNKKLKILENTLKECKSKEDFKLKGELLTSYIYGFKKGDKNVNVLNYYKETEEYLSIKLDENKTPSENVQYYFKKYNKLKTAEEAALNQLEINEEELSYLNSVLINLKTCDTYEDIDEIKKELIESGYIKFRKPKGKVKNKINKPMHFISSDGIDIYVGKNNIQNDYLTLKFGDKTDTWLHTKNIPGSHVLIKSKFIPDTTLNEASMLAAFYSKAQNSTKVPVDYTQIKNVKKPSGAKPGMVIYSTNKTIYIDPPKSITLSRVN
;
A
#
# COMPACT_ATOMS: atom_id res chain seq x y z
N MET A 1 -8.98 0.07 -38.24
CA MET A 1 -8.56 -0.04 -36.83
C MET A 1 -7.10 0.35 -36.79
N ASP A 2 -6.85 1.63 -36.57
CA ASP A 2 -5.54 2.25 -36.75
C ASP A 2 -4.60 1.93 -35.58
N PHE A 3 -3.66 1.02 -35.83
CA PHE A 3 -2.54 0.68 -34.92
C PHE A 3 -1.48 1.80 -34.80
N ASN A 4 -1.68 2.97 -35.42
CA ASN A 4 -0.58 3.88 -35.76
C ASN A 4 -0.44 5.19 -34.97
N ASN A 5 -1.26 5.47 -33.94
CA ASN A 5 -1.16 6.76 -33.21
C ASN A 5 -0.35 6.74 -31.91
N ASN A 6 0.33 5.64 -31.56
CA ASN A 6 0.92 5.46 -30.23
C ASN A 6 2.43 5.16 -30.19
N TYR A 7 3.17 5.27 -31.30
CA TYR A 7 4.61 5.01 -31.34
C TYR A 7 5.38 6.23 -31.85
N LYS A 8 6.48 6.58 -31.17
CA LYS A 8 7.42 7.59 -31.65
C LYS A 8 8.34 6.93 -32.68
N LYS A 9 8.18 7.27 -33.96
CA LYS A 9 9.06 6.78 -35.03
C LYS A 9 10.42 7.46 -34.89
N LEU A 10 11.44 6.69 -34.51
CA LEU A 10 12.83 7.12 -34.56
C LEU A 10 13.38 6.81 -35.96
N ILE A 11 13.90 7.84 -36.63
CA ILE A 11 14.53 7.71 -37.95
C ILE A 11 16.03 7.63 -37.72
N PHE A 12 16.68 6.64 -38.33
CA PHE A 12 18.13 6.44 -38.27
C PHE A 12 18.71 6.56 -39.67
N ASN A 13 19.94 7.08 -39.77
CA ASN A 13 20.58 7.34 -41.04
C ASN A 13 21.17 6.07 -41.67
N THR A 14 21.44 5.04 -40.86
CA THR A 14 22.01 3.77 -41.31
C THR A 14 21.32 2.58 -40.65
N HIS A 15 21.32 1.43 -41.34
CA HIS A 15 20.84 0.17 -40.78
C HIS A 15 21.66 -0.28 -39.57
N SER A 16 22.98 -0.04 -39.58
CA SER A 16 23.87 -0.35 -38.46
C SER A 16 23.48 0.42 -37.19
N GLU A 17 23.25 1.73 -37.30
CA GLU A 17 22.85 2.55 -36.14
C GLU A 17 21.50 2.10 -35.54
N LEU A 18 20.55 1.71 -36.39
CA LEU A 18 19.27 1.15 -35.96
C LEU A 18 19.48 -0.14 -35.17
N LEU A 19 20.25 -1.09 -35.71
CA LEU A 19 20.49 -2.39 -35.08
C LEU A 19 21.26 -2.23 -33.77
N ASP A 20 22.31 -1.41 -33.74
CA ASP A 20 23.11 -1.16 -32.54
C ASP A 20 22.27 -0.57 -31.41
N LYS A 21 21.46 0.46 -31.69
CA LYS A 21 20.59 1.06 -30.67
C LYS A 21 19.49 0.11 -30.21
N PHE A 22 18.90 -0.66 -31.13
CA PHE A 22 17.86 -1.62 -30.79
C PHE A 22 18.39 -2.75 -29.89
N TYR A 23 19.48 -3.41 -30.30
CA TYR A 23 20.07 -4.50 -29.51
C TYR A 23 20.72 -4.00 -28.22
N ALA A 24 21.32 -2.81 -28.19
CA ALA A 24 21.82 -2.22 -26.94
C ALA A 24 20.69 -1.99 -25.92
N HIS A 25 19.53 -1.49 -26.37
CA HIS A 25 18.36 -1.31 -25.51
C HIS A 25 17.78 -2.64 -25.04
N LYS A 26 17.62 -3.59 -25.97
CA LYS A 26 17.11 -4.94 -25.68
C LYS A 26 18.02 -5.69 -24.68
N ASP A 27 19.32 -5.74 -24.93
CA ASP A 27 20.28 -6.40 -24.04
C ASP A 27 20.34 -5.74 -22.67
N LYS A 28 20.19 -4.41 -22.60
CA LYS A 28 20.09 -3.70 -21.31
C LYS A 28 18.85 -4.16 -20.55
N GLN A 29 17.69 -4.20 -21.20
CA GLN A 29 16.44 -4.66 -20.59
C GLN A 29 16.51 -6.13 -20.15
N ASP A 30 16.99 -7.02 -21.00
CA ASP A 30 17.07 -8.46 -20.70
C ASP A 30 18.03 -8.74 -19.53
N ARG A 31 19.17 -8.03 -19.44
CA ARG A 31 20.11 -8.15 -18.31
C ARG A 31 19.54 -7.57 -17.01
N LEU A 32 18.87 -6.43 -17.06
CA LEU A 32 18.19 -5.84 -15.90
C LEU A 32 17.07 -6.76 -15.41
N HIS A 33 16.29 -7.33 -16.33
CA HIS A 33 15.26 -8.30 -16.03
C HIS A 33 15.87 -9.54 -15.37
N GLY A 34 16.90 -10.14 -15.97
CA GLY A 34 17.58 -11.32 -15.43
C GLY A 34 18.06 -11.16 -13.99
N ARG A 35 18.62 -10.00 -13.63
CA ARG A 35 19.09 -9.70 -12.27
C ARG A 35 17.96 -9.41 -11.29
N SER A 36 16.84 -8.85 -11.76
CA SER A 36 15.64 -8.57 -10.96
C SER A 36 14.67 -9.75 -10.85
N LEU A 37 14.79 -10.80 -11.67
CA LEU A 37 13.91 -11.98 -11.66
C LEU A 37 13.71 -12.60 -10.28
N ASN A 38 14.80 -12.77 -9.52
CA ASN A 38 14.72 -13.36 -8.18
C ASN A 38 13.98 -12.43 -7.20
N ILE A 39 14.16 -11.12 -7.33
CA ILE A 39 13.46 -10.11 -6.53
C ILE A 39 11.97 -10.10 -6.92
N HIS A 40 11.65 -10.12 -8.21
CA HIS A 40 10.28 -10.24 -8.70
C HIS A 40 9.57 -11.47 -8.14
N LYS A 41 10.19 -12.66 -8.25
CA LYS A 41 9.62 -13.91 -7.71
C LYS A 41 9.37 -13.83 -6.20
N LEU A 42 10.32 -13.25 -5.46
CA LEU A 42 10.18 -13.02 -4.02
C LEU A 42 9.00 -12.09 -3.70
N LEU A 43 8.91 -10.94 -4.38
CA LEU A 43 7.83 -9.98 -4.17
C LEU A 43 6.47 -10.60 -4.49
N HIS A 44 6.33 -11.26 -5.64
CA HIS A 44 5.08 -11.94 -6.02
C HIS A 44 4.67 -13.00 -5.01
N THR A 45 5.61 -13.82 -4.53
CA THR A 45 5.33 -14.84 -3.51
C THR A 45 4.81 -14.22 -2.21
N ASN A 46 5.39 -13.09 -1.77
CA ASN A 46 4.94 -12.41 -0.55
C ASN A 46 3.59 -11.71 -0.76
N ILE A 47 3.37 -11.06 -1.90
CA ILE A 47 2.08 -10.46 -2.27
C ILE A 47 0.97 -11.53 -2.27
N GLU A 48 1.22 -12.71 -2.85
CA GLU A 48 0.26 -13.82 -2.82
C GLU A 48 -0.05 -14.29 -1.40
N ARG A 49 0.95 -14.35 -0.51
CA ARG A 49 0.73 -14.68 0.91
C ARG A 49 -0.14 -13.64 1.60
N CYS A 50 0.11 -12.35 1.39
CA CYS A 50 -0.71 -11.26 1.94
C CYS A 50 -2.15 -11.32 1.42
N ASN A 51 -2.35 -11.61 0.12
CA ASN A 51 -3.69 -11.76 -0.46
C ASN A 51 -4.44 -12.97 0.11
N LYS A 52 -3.75 -14.10 0.31
CA LYS A 52 -4.33 -15.28 0.98
C LYS A 52 -4.72 -14.97 2.43
N LYS A 53 -3.86 -14.26 3.17
CA LYS A 53 -4.14 -13.82 4.55
C LYS A 53 -5.34 -12.88 4.60
N LEU A 54 -5.44 -11.92 3.69
CA LEU A 54 -6.57 -10.99 3.58
C LEU A 54 -7.89 -11.77 3.43
N LYS A 55 -7.96 -12.75 2.52
CA LYS A 55 -9.15 -13.58 2.33
C LYS A 55 -9.56 -14.35 3.59
N ILE A 56 -8.58 -14.84 4.36
CA ILE A 56 -8.85 -15.54 5.63
C ILE A 56 -9.43 -14.57 6.66
N LEU A 57 -8.82 -13.39 6.83
CA LEU A 57 -9.28 -12.36 7.76
C LEU A 57 -10.68 -11.86 7.42
N GLU A 58 -10.97 -11.60 6.14
CA GLU A 58 -12.31 -11.22 5.69
C GLU A 58 -13.37 -12.28 6.01
N ASN A 59 -13.03 -13.57 5.86
CA ASN A 59 -13.93 -14.66 6.22
C ASN A 59 -14.16 -14.71 7.74
N THR A 60 -13.11 -14.55 8.54
CA THR A 60 -13.24 -14.44 10.01
C THR A 60 -14.13 -13.26 10.42
N LEU A 61 -13.98 -12.10 9.78
CA LEU A 61 -14.85 -10.94 10.04
C LEU A 61 -16.30 -11.20 9.65
N LYS A 62 -16.56 -11.93 8.56
CA LYS A 62 -17.92 -12.37 8.18
C LYS A 62 -18.55 -13.27 9.24
N GLU A 63 -17.79 -14.22 9.79
CA GLU A 63 -18.26 -15.08 10.89
C GLU A 63 -18.56 -14.25 12.15
N CYS A 64 -17.74 -13.25 12.45
CA CYS A 64 -17.92 -12.36 13.60
C CYS A 64 -19.17 -11.49 13.53
N LYS A 65 -19.77 -11.28 12.34
CA LYS A 65 -21.06 -10.56 12.22
C LYS A 65 -22.18 -11.20 13.03
N SER A 66 -22.12 -12.52 13.23
CA SER A 66 -23.09 -13.26 14.06
C SER A 66 -22.95 -13.01 15.57
N LYS A 67 -21.98 -12.21 16.02
CA LYS A 67 -21.76 -11.92 17.45
C LYS A 67 -22.99 -11.28 18.12
N GLU A 68 -23.67 -10.38 17.42
CA GLU A 68 -24.84 -9.66 17.96
C GLU A 68 -25.98 -10.63 18.25
N ASP A 69 -26.18 -11.65 17.40
CA ASP A 69 -27.16 -12.71 17.65
C ASP A 69 -26.87 -13.48 18.94
N PHE A 70 -25.60 -13.73 19.26
CA PHE A 70 -25.23 -14.42 20.51
C PHE A 70 -25.42 -13.52 21.72
N LYS A 71 -25.17 -12.21 21.59
CA LYS A 71 -25.43 -11.22 22.65
C LYS A 71 -26.92 -11.12 22.94
N LEU A 72 -27.74 -10.93 21.90
CA LEU A 72 -29.20 -10.88 21.98
C LEU A 72 -29.75 -12.14 22.67
N LYS A 73 -29.32 -13.33 22.23
CA LYS A 73 -29.73 -14.59 22.87
C LYS A 73 -29.33 -14.66 24.35
N GLY A 74 -28.14 -14.20 24.71
CA GLY A 74 -27.70 -14.14 26.11
C GLY A 74 -28.57 -13.21 26.98
N GLU A 75 -28.90 -12.02 26.48
CA GLU A 75 -29.76 -11.05 27.17
C GLU A 75 -31.20 -11.55 27.35
N LEU A 76 -31.79 -12.13 26.29
CA LEU A 76 -33.12 -12.73 26.35
C LEU A 76 -33.15 -13.90 27.36
N LEU A 77 -32.18 -14.81 27.31
CA LEU A 77 -32.11 -15.92 28.28
C LEU A 77 -31.94 -15.44 29.72
N THR A 78 -31.21 -14.34 29.94
CA THR A 78 -31.05 -13.74 31.27
C THR A 78 -32.38 -13.19 31.80
N SER A 79 -33.18 -12.58 30.91
CA SER A 79 -34.49 -12.02 31.23
C SER A 79 -35.49 -13.12 31.62
N TYR A 80 -35.42 -14.27 30.96
CA TYR A 80 -36.30 -15.43 31.17
C TYR A 80 -35.66 -16.53 32.02
N ILE A 81 -34.67 -16.21 32.87
CA ILE A 81 -33.85 -17.23 33.56
C ILE A 81 -34.65 -18.17 34.47
N TYR A 82 -35.78 -17.71 35.02
CA TYR A 82 -36.70 -18.52 35.83
C TYR A 82 -37.70 -19.32 34.98
N GLY A 83 -37.74 -19.11 33.67
CA GLY A 83 -38.68 -19.72 32.73
C GLY A 83 -38.26 -21.08 32.18
N PHE A 84 -37.05 -21.55 32.48
CA PHE A 84 -36.53 -22.85 32.02
C PHE A 84 -35.62 -23.50 33.06
N LYS A 85 -35.44 -24.81 32.97
CA LYS A 85 -34.71 -25.63 33.94
C LYS A 85 -33.60 -26.44 33.27
N LYS A 86 -32.74 -27.05 34.09
CA LYS A 86 -31.73 -27.99 33.62
C LYS A 86 -32.43 -29.19 32.97
N GLY A 87 -32.00 -29.58 31.77
CA GLY A 87 -32.60 -30.64 30.96
C GLY A 87 -33.46 -30.15 29.79
N ASP A 88 -33.77 -28.85 29.71
CA ASP A 88 -34.53 -28.30 28.59
C ASP A 88 -33.66 -28.16 27.34
N LYS A 89 -34.20 -28.55 26.17
CA LYS A 89 -33.53 -28.49 24.86
C LYS A 89 -33.61 -27.13 24.20
N ASN A 90 -34.77 -26.47 24.33
CA ASN A 90 -35.07 -25.18 23.71
C ASN A 90 -35.92 -24.35 24.67
N VAL A 91 -35.78 -23.03 24.61
CA VAL A 91 -36.69 -22.09 25.26
C VAL A 91 -37.21 -21.08 24.24
N ASN A 92 -38.52 -20.83 24.26
CA ASN A 92 -39.15 -19.81 23.44
C ASN A 92 -39.23 -18.53 24.26
N VAL A 93 -38.56 -17.49 23.81
CA VAL A 93 -38.50 -16.19 24.49
C VAL A 93 -39.02 -15.10 23.56
N LEU A 94 -39.75 -14.13 24.12
CA LEU A 94 -40.21 -12.98 23.35
C LEU A 94 -39.02 -12.05 23.08
N ASN A 95 -38.82 -11.66 21.83
CA ASN A 95 -37.80 -10.69 21.46
C ASN A 95 -38.33 -9.25 21.64
N TYR A 96 -38.18 -8.70 22.85
CA TYR A 96 -38.64 -7.35 23.19
C TYR A 96 -37.86 -6.21 22.51
N TYR A 97 -36.83 -6.51 21.71
CA TYR A 97 -36.10 -5.51 20.91
C TYR A 97 -36.73 -5.23 19.54
N LYS A 98 -37.76 -6.01 19.13
CA LYS A 98 -38.51 -5.77 17.90
C LYS A 98 -39.89 -5.19 18.22
N GLU A 99 -40.37 -4.29 17.35
CA GLU A 99 -41.73 -3.74 17.43
C GLU A 99 -42.81 -4.81 17.19
N THR A 100 -42.45 -5.91 16.52
CA THR A 100 -43.29 -7.09 16.34
C THR A 100 -43.06 -8.11 17.46
N GLU A 101 -44.15 -8.69 18.00
CA GLU A 101 -44.10 -9.78 18.98
C GLU A 101 -43.56 -11.09 18.36
N GLU A 102 -42.27 -11.14 18.10
CA GLU A 102 -41.59 -12.32 17.58
C GLU A 102 -41.04 -13.18 18.73
N TYR A 103 -41.48 -14.44 18.78
CA TYR A 103 -40.90 -15.44 19.66
C TYR A 103 -39.66 -16.07 19.01
N LEU A 104 -38.53 -15.98 19.70
CA LEU A 104 -37.26 -16.58 19.31
C LEU A 104 -37.08 -17.91 20.04
N SER A 105 -36.88 -19.01 19.29
CA SER A 105 -36.52 -20.30 19.87
C SER A 105 -35.00 -20.40 20.05
N ILE A 106 -34.52 -20.43 21.30
CA ILE A 106 -33.10 -20.51 21.65
C ILE A 106 -32.75 -21.92 22.10
N LYS A 107 -31.76 -22.53 21.43
CA LYS A 107 -31.22 -23.85 21.79
C LYS A 107 -30.41 -23.78 23.09
N LEU A 108 -30.63 -24.74 23.97
CA LEU A 108 -29.95 -24.90 25.24
C LEU A 108 -29.18 -26.22 25.27
N ASP A 109 -28.18 -26.30 26.14
CA ASP A 109 -27.48 -27.53 26.47
C ASP A 109 -28.14 -28.17 27.69
N GLU A 110 -28.72 -29.36 27.50
CA GLU A 110 -29.48 -30.12 28.52
C GLU A 110 -28.64 -30.41 29.77
N ASN A 111 -27.32 -30.55 29.60
CA ASN A 111 -26.42 -30.87 30.70
C ASN A 111 -26.03 -29.66 31.55
N LYS A 112 -26.34 -28.44 31.08
CA LYS A 112 -25.99 -27.18 31.73
C LYS A 112 -27.16 -26.57 32.48
N THR A 113 -26.85 -25.87 33.56
CA THR A 113 -27.82 -25.04 34.29
C THR A 113 -28.24 -23.82 33.45
N PRO A 114 -29.39 -23.17 33.77
CA PRO A 114 -29.81 -21.95 33.09
C PRO A 114 -28.73 -20.86 33.05
N SER A 115 -28.06 -20.61 34.18
CA SER A 115 -26.96 -19.64 34.28
C SER A 115 -25.75 -20.02 33.42
N GLU A 116 -25.40 -21.31 33.34
CA GLU A 116 -24.29 -21.79 32.50
C GLU A 116 -24.62 -21.69 31.00
N ASN A 117 -25.88 -21.93 30.62
CA ASN A 117 -26.35 -21.72 29.25
C ASN A 117 -26.27 -20.24 28.86
N VAL A 118 -26.74 -19.33 29.73
CA VAL A 118 -26.57 -17.88 29.54
C VAL A 118 -25.08 -17.52 29.39
N GLN A 119 -24.23 -18.02 30.29
CA GLN A 119 -22.80 -17.75 30.26
C GLN A 119 -22.13 -18.29 28.99
N TYR A 120 -22.61 -19.41 28.43
CA TYR A 120 -22.11 -19.95 27.17
C TYR A 120 -22.33 -18.98 26.01
N TYR A 121 -23.52 -18.37 25.90
CA TYR A 121 -23.83 -17.37 24.89
C TYR A 121 -22.94 -16.13 25.03
N PHE A 122 -22.74 -15.62 26.25
CA PHE A 122 -21.82 -14.51 26.51
C PHE A 122 -20.35 -14.86 26.26
N LYS A 123 -19.90 -16.08 26.59
CA LYS A 123 -18.54 -16.56 26.27
C LYS A 123 -18.31 -16.62 24.76
N LYS A 124 -19.30 -17.09 23.99
CA LYS A 124 -19.25 -17.08 22.52
C LYS A 124 -19.19 -15.66 21.97
N TYR A 125 -20.04 -14.77 22.46
CA TYR A 125 -19.99 -13.35 22.09
C TYR A 125 -18.62 -12.73 22.36
N ASN A 126 -18.07 -12.89 23.57
CA ASN A 126 -16.76 -12.35 23.92
C ASN A 126 -15.64 -12.93 23.04
N LYS A 127 -15.68 -14.24 22.74
CA LYS A 127 -14.72 -14.88 21.82
C LYS A 127 -14.78 -14.26 20.41
N LEU A 128 -15.98 -14.05 19.86
CA LEU A 128 -16.15 -13.43 18.55
C LEU A 128 -15.73 -11.96 18.55
N LYS A 129 -16.06 -11.22 19.61
CA LYS A 129 -15.62 -9.82 19.78
C LYS A 129 -14.09 -9.70 19.80
N THR A 130 -13.41 -10.51 20.60
CA THR A 130 -11.93 -10.50 20.65
C THR A 130 -11.32 -10.95 19.33
N ALA A 131 -11.93 -11.94 18.66
CA ALA A 131 -11.47 -12.39 17.34
C ALA A 131 -11.62 -11.30 16.27
N GLU A 132 -12.71 -10.54 16.30
CA GLU A 132 -12.97 -9.42 15.39
C GLU A 132 -11.96 -8.28 15.60
N GLU A 133 -11.75 -7.84 16.84
CA GLU A 133 -10.77 -6.81 17.17
C GLU A 133 -9.36 -7.21 16.70
N ALA A 134 -8.96 -8.46 16.95
CA ALA A 134 -7.69 -8.99 16.48
C ALA A 134 -7.61 -9.10 14.95
N ALA A 135 -8.70 -9.49 14.28
CA ALA A 135 -8.76 -9.61 12.84
C ALA A 135 -8.69 -8.24 12.15
N LEU A 136 -9.35 -7.21 12.69
CA LEU A 136 -9.28 -5.82 12.19
C LEU A 136 -7.84 -5.28 12.29
N ASN A 137 -7.19 -5.44 13.44
CA ASN A 137 -5.78 -5.02 13.60
C ASN A 137 -4.84 -5.75 12.62
N GLN A 138 -5.05 -7.06 12.41
CA GLN A 138 -4.25 -7.83 11.46
C GLN A 138 -4.55 -7.48 10.00
N LEU A 139 -5.76 -7.00 9.70
CA LEU A 139 -6.15 -6.55 8.37
C LEU A 139 -5.39 -5.27 8.02
N GLU A 140 -5.37 -4.28 8.92
CA GLU A 140 -4.63 -3.03 8.76
C GLU A 140 -3.13 -3.29 8.51
N ILE A 141 -2.49 -4.12 9.35
CA ILE A 141 -1.08 -4.49 9.19
C ILE A 141 -0.82 -5.17 7.83
N ASN A 142 -1.74 -6.03 7.39
CA ASN A 142 -1.59 -6.75 6.12
C ASN A 142 -1.81 -5.83 4.91
N GLU A 143 -2.70 -4.85 5.01
CA GLU A 143 -2.91 -3.82 3.98
C GLU A 143 -1.69 -2.90 3.86
N GLU A 144 -1.12 -2.45 4.97
CA GLU A 144 0.14 -1.69 4.98
C GLU A 144 1.27 -2.50 4.34
N GLU A 145 1.36 -3.78 4.66
CA GLU A 145 2.35 -4.67 4.05
C GLU A 145 2.16 -4.83 2.55
N LEU A 146 0.92 -5.03 2.10
CA LEU A 146 0.58 -5.13 0.69
C LEU A 146 0.89 -3.82 -0.05
N SER A 147 0.60 -2.68 0.55
CA SER A 147 0.92 -1.35 0.00
C SER A 147 2.43 -1.18 -0.20
N TYR A 148 3.22 -1.52 0.82
CA TYR A 148 4.68 -1.50 0.76
C TYR A 148 5.24 -2.45 -0.32
N LEU A 149 4.80 -3.71 -0.37
CA LEU A 149 5.29 -4.65 -1.39
C LEU A 149 4.95 -4.20 -2.82
N ASN A 150 3.78 -3.58 -3.00
CA ASN A 150 3.41 -2.99 -4.28
C ASN A 150 4.26 -1.75 -4.62
N SER A 151 4.62 -0.90 -3.65
CA SER A 151 5.52 0.23 -3.91
C SER A 151 6.90 -0.25 -4.36
N VAL A 152 7.45 -1.28 -3.71
CA VAL A 152 8.72 -1.89 -4.12
C VAL A 152 8.63 -2.48 -5.54
N LEU A 153 7.51 -3.13 -5.87
CA LEU A 153 7.29 -3.69 -7.20
C LEU A 153 7.27 -2.61 -8.29
N ILE A 154 6.72 -1.42 -7.99
CA ILE A 154 6.71 -0.28 -8.91
C ILE A 154 8.11 0.28 -9.07
N ASN A 155 8.81 0.51 -7.95
CA ASN A 155 10.21 0.96 -7.96
C ASN A 155 11.08 0.05 -8.85
N LEU A 156 10.88 -1.27 -8.75
CA LEU A 156 11.60 -2.25 -9.56
C LEU A 156 11.27 -2.17 -11.06
N LYS A 157 10.04 -1.81 -11.43
CA LYS A 157 9.63 -1.61 -12.82
C LYS A 157 10.20 -0.32 -13.41
N THR A 158 10.40 0.70 -12.58
CA THR A 158 10.92 2.01 -12.99
C THR A 158 12.45 2.10 -12.90
N CYS A 159 13.15 1.00 -12.56
CA CYS A 159 14.61 0.97 -12.49
C CYS A 159 15.27 1.07 -13.88
N ASP A 160 16.19 2.01 -14.02
CA ASP A 160 16.95 2.23 -15.27
C ASP A 160 18.39 1.68 -15.21
N THR A 161 18.93 1.47 -14.00
CA THR A 161 20.34 1.11 -13.80
C THR A 161 20.53 -0.07 -12.83
N TYR A 162 21.73 -0.66 -12.86
CA TYR A 162 22.08 -1.74 -11.94
C TYR A 162 22.20 -1.27 -10.49
N GLU A 163 22.63 -0.03 -10.27
CA GLU A 163 22.69 0.52 -8.91
C GLU A 163 21.30 0.59 -8.28
N ASP A 164 20.27 0.97 -9.05
CA ASP A 164 18.90 1.08 -8.57
C ASP A 164 18.36 -0.29 -8.09
N ILE A 165 18.68 -1.38 -8.79
CA ILE A 165 18.33 -2.75 -8.38
C ILE A 165 19.06 -3.16 -7.10
N ASP A 166 20.35 -2.83 -6.99
CA ASP A 166 21.14 -3.15 -5.80
C ASP A 166 20.64 -2.37 -4.57
N GLU A 167 20.11 -1.15 -4.75
CA GLU A 167 19.46 -0.39 -3.67
C GLU A 167 18.14 -1.00 -3.23
N ILE A 168 17.27 -1.40 -4.15
CA ILE A 168 16.03 -2.12 -3.80
C ILE A 168 16.36 -3.42 -3.04
N LYS A 169 17.44 -4.11 -3.44
CA LYS A 169 17.90 -5.28 -2.72
C LYS A 169 18.35 -4.94 -1.30
N LYS A 170 19.04 -3.82 -1.09
CA LYS A 170 19.40 -3.33 0.26
C LYS A 170 18.15 -2.99 1.07
N GLU A 171 17.17 -2.33 0.48
CA GLU A 171 15.89 -2.03 1.12
C GLU A 171 15.17 -3.29 1.59
N LEU A 172 15.12 -4.33 0.75
CA LEU A 172 14.51 -5.61 1.09
C LEU A 172 15.30 -6.39 2.15
N ILE A 173 16.61 -6.17 2.26
CA ILE A 173 17.45 -6.71 3.33
C ILE A 173 17.15 -6.00 4.65
N GLU A 174 17.13 -4.66 4.66
CA GLU A 174 16.86 -3.85 5.85
C GLU A 174 15.45 -4.10 6.38
N SER A 175 14.49 -4.33 5.48
CA SER A 175 13.11 -4.66 5.79
C SER A 175 12.90 -6.13 6.16
N GLY A 176 13.95 -6.97 6.16
CA GLY A 176 13.90 -8.36 6.63
C GLY A 176 13.35 -9.40 5.64
N TYR A 177 12.98 -9.00 4.42
CA TYR A 177 12.49 -9.94 3.38
C TYR A 177 13.62 -10.79 2.78
N ILE A 178 14.85 -10.29 2.80
CA ILE A 178 16.04 -11.01 2.34
C ILE A 178 17.00 -11.18 3.51
N LYS A 179 17.41 -12.42 3.79
CA LYS A 179 18.44 -12.69 4.80
C LYS A 179 19.75 -12.00 4.39
N PHE A 180 20.27 -11.14 5.27
CA PHE A 180 21.55 -10.50 5.07
C PHE A 180 22.67 -11.55 4.96
N ARG A 181 23.33 -11.61 3.82
CA ARG A 181 24.62 -12.29 3.69
C ARG A 181 25.70 -11.23 3.87
N LYS A 182 26.51 -11.33 4.93
CA LYS A 182 27.64 -10.41 5.16
C LYS A 182 28.48 -10.32 3.88
N PRO A 183 28.63 -9.13 3.28
CA PRO A 183 29.53 -8.97 2.17
C PRO A 183 30.97 -9.18 2.66
N LYS A 184 31.78 -9.93 1.91
CA LYS A 184 33.23 -9.98 2.11
C LYS A 184 33.82 -8.65 1.61
N GLY A 185 33.93 -7.66 2.50
CA GLY A 185 34.61 -6.37 2.22
C GLY A 185 33.82 -5.12 2.62
N LYS A 186 34.54 -4.01 2.90
CA LYS A 186 33.96 -2.69 3.14
C LYS A 186 33.54 -2.05 1.81
N VAL A 187 32.28 -2.22 1.43
CA VAL A 187 31.70 -1.44 0.31
C VAL A 187 31.42 -0.04 0.83
N LYS A 188 32.12 0.98 0.32
CA LYS A 188 31.74 2.39 0.53
C LYS A 188 30.35 2.59 -0.06
N ASN A 189 29.34 2.78 0.80
CA ASN A 189 28.00 3.14 0.36
C ASN A 189 28.02 4.57 -0.18
N LYS A 190 28.15 4.73 -1.50
CA LYS A 190 27.73 5.96 -2.17
C LYS A 190 26.20 5.97 -2.08
N ILE A 191 25.64 6.93 -1.33
CA ILE A 191 24.19 7.17 -1.33
C ILE A 191 23.88 7.66 -2.75
N ASN A 192 23.12 6.88 -3.52
CA ASN A 192 22.69 7.33 -4.84
C ASN A 192 21.70 8.47 -4.64
N LYS A 193 21.89 9.56 -5.40
CA LYS A 193 21.06 10.74 -5.24
C LYS A 193 19.67 10.46 -5.84
N PRO A 194 18.60 11.08 -5.30
CA PRO A 194 17.31 11.12 -5.96
C PRO A 194 17.44 11.66 -7.39
N MET A 195 16.49 11.31 -8.25
CA MET A 195 16.45 11.88 -9.59
C MET A 195 16.22 13.38 -9.49
N HIS A 196 16.97 14.16 -10.26
CA HIS A 196 16.90 15.61 -10.27
C HIS A 196 16.44 16.09 -11.65
N PHE A 197 15.39 16.89 -11.67
CA PHE A 197 14.82 17.53 -12.84
C PHE A 197 14.77 19.04 -12.60
N ILE A 198 14.83 19.80 -13.68
CA ILE A 198 14.60 21.25 -13.65
C ILE A 198 13.28 21.49 -14.38
N SER A 199 12.37 22.22 -13.74
CA SER A 199 11.10 22.63 -14.34
C SER A 199 11.30 23.61 -15.49
N SER A 200 10.28 23.83 -16.31
CA SER A 200 10.34 24.86 -17.36
C SER A 200 10.58 26.27 -16.80
N ASP A 201 10.27 26.49 -15.51
CA ASP A 201 10.49 27.75 -14.80
C ASP A 201 11.88 27.83 -14.13
N GLY A 202 12.75 26.83 -14.35
CA GLY A 202 14.09 26.79 -13.76
C GLY A 202 14.12 26.35 -12.28
N ILE A 203 13.06 25.71 -11.79
CA ILE A 203 12.94 25.27 -10.39
C ILE A 203 13.35 23.80 -10.26
N ASP A 204 14.12 23.49 -9.22
CA ASP A 204 14.56 22.12 -8.94
C ASP A 204 13.41 21.23 -8.44
N ILE A 205 13.24 20.09 -9.12
CA ILE A 205 12.30 19.02 -8.75
C ILE A 205 13.10 17.73 -8.50
N TYR A 206 12.86 17.10 -7.36
CA TYR A 206 13.50 15.83 -6.99
C TYR A 206 12.49 14.70 -6.90
N VAL A 207 12.86 13.50 -7.38
CA VAL A 207 12.00 12.31 -7.37
C VAL A 207 12.76 11.12 -6.78
N GLY A 208 12.17 10.47 -5.79
CA GLY A 208 12.78 9.29 -5.16
C GLY A 208 12.62 8.05 -6.02
N LYS A 209 13.69 7.25 -6.16
CA LYS A 209 13.66 6.02 -6.96
C LYS A 209 13.21 4.78 -6.18
N ASN A 210 13.33 4.82 -4.86
CA ASN A 210 12.96 3.74 -3.96
C ASN A 210 12.47 4.31 -2.63
N ASN A 211 11.99 3.44 -1.74
CA ASN A 211 11.34 3.91 -0.51
C ASN A 211 12.35 4.51 0.49
N ILE A 212 13.60 4.05 0.49
CA ILE A 212 14.68 4.66 1.29
C ILE A 212 14.97 6.09 0.82
N GLN A 213 15.04 6.29 -0.50
CA GLN A 213 15.22 7.62 -1.07
C GLN A 213 14.00 8.52 -0.84
N ASN A 214 12.78 7.97 -0.88
CA ASN A 214 11.56 8.70 -0.55
C ASN A 214 11.60 9.23 0.89
N ASP A 215 12.02 8.39 1.85
CA ASP A 215 12.22 8.81 3.24
C ASP A 215 13.31 9.87 3.36
N TYR A 216 14.45 9.68 2.67
CA TYR A 216 15.53 10.67 2.65
C TYR A 216 15.06 12.02 2.11
N LEU A 217 14.34 12.03 0.98
CA LEU A 217 13.79 13.23 0.37
C LEU A 217 12.87 13.98 1.32
N THR A 218 11.97 13.25 1.97
CA THR A 218 10.90 13.83 2.78
C THR A 218 11.39 14.27 4.16
N LEU A 219 12.26 13.49 4.79
CA LEU A 219 12.61 13.67 6.20
C LEU A 219 13.96 14.36 6.43
N LYS A 220 14.87 14.33 5.45
CA LYS A 220 16.25 14.84 5.61
C LYS A 220 16.64 15.91 4.59
N PHE A 221 16.29 15.73 3.32
CA PHE A 221 16.76 16.58 2.23
C PHE A 221 15.87 17.82 2.01
N GLY A 222 14.55 17.65 2.12
CA GLY A 222 13.61 18.75 1.94
C GLY A 222 13.49 19.65 3.16
N ASP A 223 13.31 20.94 2.91
CA ASP A 223 13.04 21.95 3.91
C ASP A 223 11.55 21.96 4.26
N LYS A 224 11.23 22.43 5.47
CA LYS A 224 9.83 22.45 5.98
C LYS A 224 8.86 23.23 5.09
N THR A 225 9.36 24.18 4.31
CA THR A 225 8.58 25.03 3.39
C THR A 225 8.44 24.45 1.98
N ASP A 226 9.24 23.44 1.65
CA ASP A 226 9.21 22.84 0.32
C ASP A 226 7.91 22.05 0.13
N THR A 227 7.49 21.93 -1.13
CA THR A 227 6.24 21.23 -1.47
C THR A 227 6.54 19.79 -1.86
N TRP A 228 5.97 18.89 -1.08
CA TRP A 228 5.96 17.44 -1.30
C TRP A 228 4.71 17.04 -2.08
N LEU A 229 4.87 16.09 -3.01
CA LEU A 229 3.79 15.53 -3.81
C LEU A 229 3.86 14.01 -3.85
N HIS A 230 2.68 13.39 -3.91
CA HIS A 230 2.52 11.93 -4.05
C HIS A 230 1.15 11.57 -4.60
N THR A 231 1.04 10.43 -5.27
CA THR A 231 -0.25 9.95 -5.79
C THR A 231 -1.19 9.51 -4.68
N LYS A 232 -2.41 10.05 -4.66
CA LYS A 232 -3.40 9.79 -3.61
C LYS A 232 -3.79 8.32 -3.54
N ASN A 233 -3.57 7.67 -2.40
CA ASN A 233 -3.89 6.25 -2.14
C ASN A 233 -3.32 5.26 -3.16
N ILE A 234 -2.30 5.67 -3.92
CA ILE A 234 -1.70 4.86 -4.97
C ILE A 234 -0.20 4.79 -4.68
N PRO A 235 0.40 3.59 -4.66
CA PRO A 235 1.84 3.47 -4.50
C PRO A 235 2.59 4.16 -5.66
N GLY A 236 3.62 4.93 -5.31
CA GLY A 236 4.43 5.73 -6.24
C GLY A 236 5.54 6.49 -5.53
N SER A 237 6.38 7.16 -6.31
CA SER A 237 7.52 7.93 -5.82
C SER A 237 7.11 9.22 -5.11
N HIS A 238 7.89 9.63 -4.11
CA HIS A 238 7.76 10.97 -3.54
C HIS A 238 8.45 11.98 -4.45
N VAL A 239 7.78 13.11 -4.68
CA VAL A 239 8.30 14.22 -5.47
C VAL A 239 8.42 15.45 -4.58
N LEU A 240 9.49 16.21 -4.75
CA LEU A 240 9.79 17.40 -3.96
C LEU A 240 10.14 18.58 -4.87
N ILE A 241 9.46 19.71 -4.68
CA ILE A 241 9.78 20.98 -5.36
C ILE A 241 10.55 21.88 -4.38
N LYS A 242 11.78 22.25 -4.73
CA LYS A 242 12.65 23.13 -3.91
C LYS A 242 12.37 24.60 -4.21
N SER A 243 11.18 25.09 -3.88
CA SER A 243 10.85 26.51 -3.96
C SER A 243 9.76 26.89 -2.96
N LYS A 244 9.80 28.16 -2.49
CA LYS A 244 8.74 28.76 -1.68
C LYS A 244 7.55 29.22 -2.53
N PHE A 245 7.83 29.67 -3.75
CA PHE A 245 6.82 30.15 -4.70
C PHE A 245 6.85 29.22 -5.92
N ILE A 246 5.73 28.54 -6.14
CA ILE A 246 5.62 27.49 -7.15
C ILE A 246 4.60 27.97 -8.18
N PRO A 247 5.03 28.32 -9.39
CA PRO A 247 4.14 28.55 -10.52
C PRO A 247 3.30 27.29 -10.81
N ASP A 248 2.08 27.47 -11.30
CA ASP A 248 1.19 26.36 -11.65
C ASP A 248 1.81 25.42 -12.69
N THR A 249 2.67 25.94 -13.58
CA THR A 249 3.48 25.19 -14.54
C THR A 249 4.39 24.18 -13.85
N THR A 250 5.25 24.62 -12.94
CA THR A 250 6.12 23.75 -12.14
C THR A 250 5.32 22.73 -11.30
N LEU A 251 4.18 23.16 -10.71
CA LEU A 251 3.33 22.25 -9.92
C LEU A 251 2.74 21.12 -10.78
N ASN A 252 2.27 21.45 -11.98
CA ASN A 252 1.76 20.48 -12.96
C ASN A 252 2.86 19.51 -13.40
N GLU A 253 4.04 20.03 -13.74
CA GLU A 253 5.20 19.23 -14.15
C GLU A 253 5.66 18.24 -13.06
N ALA A 254 5.74 18.70 -11.80
CA ALA A 254 6.05 17.83 -10.67
C ALA A 254 4.96 16.77 -10.43
N SER A 255 3.70 17.13 -10.62
CA SER A 255 2.57 16.21 -10.49
C SER A 255 2.56 15.16 -11.60
N MET A 256 2.94 15.54 -12.82
CA MET A 256 3.16 14.60 -13.93
C MET A 256 4.26 13.59 -13.59
N LEU A 257 5.37 14.02 -12.97
CA LEU A 257 6.43 13.13 -12.50
C LEU A 257 5.92 12.17 -11.42
N ALA A 258 5.16 12.66 -10.44
CA ALA A 258 4.59 11.83 -9.39
C ALA A 258 3.66 10.75 -9.96
N ALA A 259 2.80 11.12 -10.92
CA ALA A 259 1.90 10.19 -11.57
C ALA A 259 2.63 9.20 -12.50
N PHE A 260 3.66 9.65 -13.22
CA PHE A 260 4.48 8.81 -14.08
C PHE A 260 5.24 7.73 -13.29
N TYR A 261 5.86 8.09 -12.17
CA TYR A 261 6.57 7.15 -11.29
C TYR A 261 5.62 6.49 -10.24
N SER A 262 4.39 6.18 -10.65
CA SER A 262 3.40 5.51 -9.81
C SER A 262 2.78 4.30 -10.49
N LYS A 263 1.99 3.54 -9.74
CA LYS A 263 1.15 2.47 -10.30
C LYS A 263 0.21 2.97 -11.39
N ALA A 264 -0.18 4.25 -11.33
CA ALA A 264 -1.17 4.87 -12.19
C ALA A 264 -0.58 5.51 -13.47
N GLN A 265 0.68 5.21 -13.82
CA GLN A 265 1.35 5.76 -15.01
C GLN A 265 0.55 5.62 -16.34
N ASN A 266 -0.29 4.59 -16.45
CA ASN A 266 -1.11 4.30 -17.65
C ASN A 266 -2.59 4.70 -17.46
N SER A 267 -2.93 5.37 -16.37
CA SER A 267 -4.29 5.81 -16.07
C SER A 267 -4.50 7.26 -16.51
N THR A 268 -5.75 7.70 -16.63
CA THR A 268 -6.11 9.11 -16.85
C THR A 268 -6.66 9.72 -15.57
N LYS A 269 -6.56 11.04 -15.43
CA LYS A 269 -7.02 11.84 -14.28
C LYS A 269 -6.53 11.27 -12.95
N VAL A 270 -5.22 11.03 -12.86
CA VAL A 270 -4.57 10.53 -11.66
C VAL A 270 -4.58 11.61 -10.58
N PRO A 271 -5.15 11.35 -9.38
CA PRO A 271 -5.11 12.29 -8.28
C PRO A 271 -3.72 12.33 -7.65
N VAL A 272 -3.12 13.51 -7.61
CA VAL A 272 -1.84 13.79 -6.95
C VAL A 272 -2.09 14.74 -5.80
N ASP A 273 -1.74 14.31 -4.60
CA ASP A 273 -1.79 15.13 -3.40
C ASP A 273 -0.49 15.90 -3.24
N TYR A 274 -0.61 17.17 -2.86
CA TYR A 274 0.54 18.02 -2.55
C TYR A 274 0.32 18.80 -1.26
N THR A 275 1.41 18.97 -0.52
CA THR A 275 1.44 19.74 0.74
C THR A 275 2.86 20.15 1.09
N GLN A 276 3.02 21.03 2.07
CA GLN A 276 4.35 21.37 2.59
C GLN A 276 4.91 20.22 3.42
N ILE A 277 6.23 19.99 3.34
CA ILE A 277 6.91 18.93 4.11
C ILE A 277 6.59 18.97 5.61
N LYS A 278 6.42 20.17 6.20
CA LYS A 278 6.06 20.29 7.62
C LYS A 278 4.77 19.55 8.02
N ASN A 279 3.89 19.29 7.05
CA ASN A 279 2.62 18.59 7.24
C ASN A 279 2.75 17.07 7.05
N VAL A 280 3.91 16.59 6.60
CA VAL A 280 4.22 15.19 6.34
C VAL A 280 5.01 14.62 7.51
N LYS A 281 4.61 13.47 8.01
CA LYS A 281 5.28 12.78 9.13
C LYS A 281 5.38 11.30 8.84
N LYS A 282 6.47 10.68 9.30
CA LYS A 282 6.63 9.23 9.31
C LYS A 282 6.20 8.67 10.67
N PRO A 283 5.20 7.78 10.75
CA PRO A 283 4.85 7.12 12.00
C PRO A 283 6.00 6.26 12.53
N SER A 284 6.14 6.18 13.85
CA SER A 284 7.19 5.36 14.48
C SER A 284 6.98 3.89 14.13
N GLY A 285 8.05 3.22 13.66
CA GLY A 285 7.99 1.80 13.26
C GLY A 285 7.39 1.55 11.87
N ALA A 286 6.94 2.59 11.15
CA ALA A 286 6.42 2.43 9.79
C ALA A 286 7.50 1.97 8.80
N LYS A 287 7.07 1.19 7.80
CA LYS A 287 7.95 0.72 6.72
C LYS A 287 8.57 1.90 5.94
N PRO A 288 9.72 1.70 5.28
CA PRO A 288 10.31 2.73 4.44
C PRO A 288 9.30 3.27 3.41
N GLY A 289 9.33 4.58 3.14
CA GLY A 289 8.46 5.26 2.19
C GLY A 289 7.04 5.52 2.70
N MET A 290 6.63 4.94 3.83
CA MET A 290 5.31 5.17 4.41
C MET A 290 5.29 6.50 5.17
N VAL A 291 4.41 7.40 4.75
CA VAL A 291 4.20 8.71 5.37
C VAL A 291 2.72 9.00 5.54
N ILE A 292 2.40 9.80 6.55
CA ILE A 292 1.07 10.35 6.79
C ILE A 292 1.12 11.86 6.66
N TYR A 293 0.04 12.47 6.19
CA TYR A 293 -0.10 13.92 6.09
C TYR A 293 -1.49 14.37 6.53
N SER A 294 -1.56 15.53 7.20
CA SER A 294 -2.80 16.00 7.83
C SER A 294 -3.62 16.95 6.96
N THR A 295 -2.95 17.76 6.14
CA THR A 295 -3.60 18.72 5.23
C THR A 295 -2.93 18.64 3.88
N ASN A 296 -3.73 18.56 2.82
CA ASN A 296 -3.26 18.47 1.45
C ASN A 296 -4.26 19.14 0.49
N LYS A 297 -3.76 19.45 -0.69
CA LYS A 297 -4.58 19.77 -1.86
C LYS A 297 -4.38 18.67 -2.88
N THR A 298 -5.40 18.39 -3.69
CA THR A 298 -5.34 17.38 -4.75
C THR A 298 -5.40 18.08 -6.11
N ILE A 299 -4.52 17.68 -7.02
CA ILE A 299 -4.57 18.03 -8.44
C ILE A 299 -4.79 16.76 -9.26
N TYR A 300 -5.55 16.85 -10.35
CA TYR A 300 -5.79 15.73 -11.25
C TYR A 300 -4.94 15.90 -12.50
N ILE A 301 -4.09 14.92 -12.79
CA ILE A 301 -3.16 14.99 -13.90
C ILE A 301 -3.28 13.77 -14.82
N ASP A 302 -3.09 13.98 -16.11
CA ASP A 302 -2.88 12.89 -17.06
C ASP A 302 -1.37 12.63 -17.16
N PRO A 303 -0.88 11.44 -16.77
CA PRO A 303 0.55 11.13 -16.85
C PRO A 303 1.02 11.19 -18.31
N PRO A 304 2.17 11.84 -18.58
CA PRO A 304 2.72 11.87 -19.92
C PRO A 304 3.25 10.50 -20.31
N LYS A 305 3.15 10.12 -21.60
CA LYS A 305 3.73 8.85 -22.11
C LYS A 305 5.26 8.81 -22.01
N SER A 306 5.89 9.98 -22.00
CA SER A 306 7.33 10.14 -21.84
C SER A 306 7.62 11.43 -21.09
N ILE A 307 8.60 11.41 -20.20
CA ILE A 307 9.06 12.60 -19.50
C ILE A 307 9.73 13.54 -20.50
N THR A 308 9.22 14.77 -20.62
CA THR A 308 9.78 15.84 -21.47
C THR A 308 10.81 16.70 -20.74
N LEU A 309 10.86 16.64 -19.41
CA LEU A 309 11.78 17.41 -18.59
C LEU A 309 13.22 16.89 -18.70
N SER A 310 14.17 17.81 -18.77
CA SER A 310 15.59 17.48 -18.75
C SER A 310 15.99 16.98 -17.36
N ARG A 311 16.46 15.74 -17.32
CA ARG A 311 17.09 15.17 -16.13
C ARG A 311 18.50 15.71 -15.98
N VAL A 312 18.81 16.23 -14.80
CA VAL A 312 20.16 16.63 -14.40
C VAL A 312 20.86 15.37 -13.89
N ASN A 313 22.01 15.03 -14.50
CA ASN A 313 22.81 13.86 -14.12
C ASN A 313 23.81 14.19 -13.01
#